data_AF-L7JZ34-F1
#
_entry.id   AF-L7JZ34-F1
#
_cell.length_a   1.000
_cell.length_b   1.000
_cell.length_c   1.000
_cell.angle_alpha   90.00
_cell.angle_beta   90.00
_cell.angle_gamma   90.00
#
_symmetry.space_group_name_H-M   'P 1'
#
loop_
_entity.id
_entity.type
_entity.pdbx_description
1 polymer ?
#
loop_
_entity_poly.entity_id
_entity_poly.type
_entity_poly.pdbx_seq_one_letter_code
_entity_poly.pdbx_strand_id
1 'polypeptide(L)'
;MFKLYGQSLQTEQSSILSVDQNGFALAFFFDKLEIDTEWLINNKDTLDTVFTDSMVASLYSVTIKNPKNVCENTNMVNILEELLNTIATSKFLTGKNVSELTLELNGIYTEVNMSCLKSVNAPITVSCTRFSLEFLTSIPSFIKIRANIDECLSIELFNAFPKNVVHISYNKGNLHANMTIPDHVESVHIELGGWGPDETLTLSQNCKTLY
;
A
#
# COMPACT_ATOMS: atom_id res chain seq x y z
N MET A 1 15.81 -4.43 2.98
CA MET A 1 15.73 -5.31 4.17
C MET A 1 14.49 -6.20 3.99
N PHE A 2 14.52 -7.48 4.36
CA PHE A 2 13.35 -8.38 4.31
C PHE A 2 12.78 -8.56 5.69
N LYS A 3 11.45 -8.63 5.78
CA LYS A 3 10.75 -9.13 6.97
C LYS A 3 9.80 -10.24 6.55
N LEU A 4 9.94 -11.40 7.18
CA LEU A 4 9.09 -12.56 7.01
C LEU A 4 8.18 -12.71 8.22
N TYR A 5 6.89 -12.97 7.99
CA TYR A 5 5.92 -13.24 9.04
C TYR A 5 5.32 -14.64 8.82
N GLY A 6 5.47 -15.53 9.80
CA GLY A 6 5.02 -16.93 9.72
C GLY A 6 3.72 -17.18 10.48
N GLN A 7 2.96 -18.18 10.05
CA GLN A 7 1.61 -18.52 10.55
C GLN A 7 1.59 -19.25 11.91
N SER A 8 2.75 -19.49 12.53
CA SER A 8 2.86 -20.22 13.81
C SER A 8 3.28 -19.30 14.94
N LEU A 9 2.29 -18.65 15.58
CA LEU A 9 2.03 -18.69 17.03
C LEU A 9 1.06 -17.56 17.41
N GLN A 10 -0.03 -17.95 18.05
CA GLN A 10 -0.96 -17.08 18.77
C GLN A 10 -0.20 -16.32 19.88
N THR A 11 0.44 -15.20 19.56
CA THR A 11 0.86 -14.16 20.52
C THR A 11 1.42 -12.98 19.74
N GLU A 12 1.17 -11.77 20.22
CA GLU A 12 1.58 -10.46 19.68
C GLU A 12 3.12 -10.23 19.64
N GLN A 13 3.89 -11.20 19.15
CA GLN A 13 5.33 -11.09 18.99
C GLN A 13 5.70 -11.29 17.52
N SER A 14 5.82 -10.17 16.81
CA SER A 14 6.45 -10.13 15.49
C SER A 14 7.94 -10.50 15.65
N SER A 15 8.31 -11.76 15.44
CA SER A 15 9.71 -12.17 15.36
C SER A 15 10.31 -11.64 14.05
N ILE A 16 11.07 -10.54 14.13
CA ILE A 16 11.86 -10.02 13.01
C ILE A 16 13.11 -10.89 12.86
N LEU A 17 13.15 -11.72 11.81
CA LEU A 17 14.35 -12.47 11.45
C LEU A 17 15.19 -11.64 10.47
N SER A 18 16.42 -11.29 10.87
CA SER A 18 17.45 -10.75 9.97
C SER A 18 18.31 -11.92 9.48
N VAL A 19 18.37 -12.15 8.17
CA VAL A 19 19.05 -13.31 7.57
C VAL A 19 20.13 -12.86 6.58
N ASP A 20 21.27 -13.54 6.61
CA ASP A 20 22.45 -13.32 5.76
C ASP A 20 22.25 -13.89 4.34
N GLN A 21 22.89 -13.27 3.35
CA GLN A 21 22.56 -13.28 1.91
C GLN A 21 22.98 -14.56 1.16
N ASN A 22 23.78 -15.45 1.76
CA ASN A 22 24.54 -16.46 1.01
C ASN A 22 23.96 -17.89 0.99
N GLY A 23 22.71 -18.09 1.38
CA GLY A 23 22.09 -19.38 1.15
C GLY A 23 20.69 -19.47 1.69
N PHE A 24 19.67 -19.46 0.82
CA PHE A 24 18.34 -19.89 1.24
C PHE A 24 17.60 -20.62 0.12
N ALA A 25 17.37 -21.91 0.35
CA ALA A 25 16.21 -22.61 -0.18
C ALA A 25 14.98 -22.12 0.60
N LEU A 26 14.28 -21.13 0.05
CA LEU A 26 13.02 -20.59 0.58
C LEU A 26 11.88 -21.59 0.36
N ALA A 27 11.83 -22.64 1.16
CA ALA A 27 10.64 -23.47 1.34
C ALA A 27 10.01 -23.11 2.70
N PHE A 28 9.49 -21.89 2.84
CA PHE A 28 8.83 -21.47 4.09
C PHE A 28 7.44 -20.87 3.84
N PHE A 29 6.51 -21.29 4.71
CA PHE A 29 5.11 -20.87 4.82
C PHE A 29 5.01 -19.47 5.45
N PHE A 30 5.20 -18.42 4.66
CA PHE A 30 4.85 -17.06 5.10
C PHE A 30 3.54 -16.64 4.44
N ASP A 31 2.65 -16.03 5.21
CA ASP A 31 1.40 -15.46 4.70
C ASP A 31 1.61 -14.03 4.16
N LYS A 32 2.70 -13.39 4.59
CA LYS A 32 3.03 -12.01 4.26
C LYS A 32 4.53 -11.83 4.09
N LEU A 33 4.89 -11.21 2.97
CA LEU A 33 6.24 -10.77 2.66
C LEU A 33 6.29 -9.24 2.56
N GLU A 34 7.18 -8.61 3.31
CA GLU A 34 7.44 -7.16 3.20
C GLU A 34 8.81 -6.91 2.57
N ILE A 35 8.83 -6.09 1.52
CA ILE A 35 9.99 -5.83 0.68
C ILE A 35 10.20 -4.32 0.51
N ASP A 36 11.42 -3.84 0.66
CA ASP A 36 11.75 -2.45 0.30
C ASP A 36 11.92 -2.32 -1.24
N THR A 37 11.43 -1.22 -1.83
CA THR A 37 11.50 -0.94 -3.27
C THR A 37 12.90 -1.13 -3.86
N GLU A 38 13.92 -0.53 -3.26
CA GLU A 38 15.30 -0.58 -3.76
C GLU A 38 15.83 -2.01 -3.78
N TRP A 39 15.48 -2.82 -2.78
CA TRP A 39 15.93 -4.20 -2.78
C TRP A 39 15.22 -5.02 -3.85
N LEU A 40 13.91 -4.82 -4.03
CA LEU A 40 13.15 -5.51 -5.08
C LEU A 40 13.75 -5.25 -6.46
N ILE A 41 14.04 -3.99 -6.77
CA ILE A 41 14.67 -3.58 -8.04
C ILE A 41 16.00 -4.32 -8.23
N ASN A 42 16.84 -4.34 -7.20
CA ASN A 42 18.18 -4.96 -7.29
C ASN A 42 18.19 -6.50 -7.28
N ASN A 43 17.10 -7.16 -6.88
CA ASN A 43 17.07 -8.62 -6.64
C ASN A 43 15.91 -9.32 -7.36
N LYS A 44 15.25 -8.65 -8.31
CA LYS A 44 14.11 -9.19 -9.06
C LYS A 44 14.42 -10.56 -9.67
N ASP A 45 15.57 -10.69 -10.33
CA ASP A 45 15.92 -11.92 -11.05
C ASP A 45 16.19 -13.10 -10.10
N THR A 46 16.77 -12.81 -8.93
CA THR A 46 16.96 -13.80 -7.86
C THR A 46 15.61 -14.28 -7.33
N LEU A 47 14.68 -13.36 -7.05
CA LEU A 47 13.32 -13.71 -6.62
C LEU A 47 12.59 -14.52 -7.71
N ASP A 48 12.64 -14.06 -8.95
CA ASP A 48 12.02 -14.76 -10.07
C ASP A 48 12.56 -16.18 -10.19
N THR A 49 13.86 -16.41 -10.02
CA THR A 49 14.47 -17.75 -10.05
C THR A 49 13.99 -18.61 -8.88
N VAL A 50 14.10 -18.10 -7.65
CA VAL A 50 13.75 -18.84 -6.41
C VAL A 50 12.27 -19.22 -6.38
N PHE A 51 11.38 -18.34 -6.85
CA PHE A 51 9.93 -18.54 -6.80
C PHE A 51 9.33 -19.18 -8.07
N THR A 52 10.08 -19.25 -9.18
CA THR A 52 9.65 -20.05 -10.34
C THR A 52 9.81 -21.54 -10.06
N ASP A 53 10.88 -21.93 -9.36
CA ASP A 53 11.24 -23.34 -9.15
C ASP A 53 10.76 -23.91 -7.80
N SER A 54 10.35 -23.06 -6.86
CA SER A 54 9.87 -23.51 -5.55
C SER A 54 8.39 -23.92 -5.59
N MET A 55 8.11 -25.15 -5.12
CA MET A 55 6.77 -25.69 -4.88
C MET A 55 6.04 -24.99 -3.72
N VAL A 56 6.08 -23.67 -3.62
CA VAL A 56 5.29 -22.94 -2.63
C VAL A 56 3.82 -23.06 -3.06
N ALA A 57 3.12 -24.05 -2.49
CA ALA A 57 1.71 -24.29 -2.79
C ALA A 57 0.78 -23.27 -2.13
N SER A 58 1.27 -22.56 -1.11
CA SER A 58 0.50 -21.59 -0.34
C SER A 58 0.50 -20.22 -1.01
N LEU A 59 -0.67 -19.58 -1.00
CA LEU A 59 -0.78 -18.18 -1.38
C LEU A 59 -0.19 -17.27 -0.30
N TYR A 60 0.45 -16.18 -0.71
CA TYR A 60 1.02 -15.18 0.19
C TYR A 60 0.73 -13.76 -0.29
N SER A 61 0.62 -12.83 0.66
CA SER A 61 0.52 -11.40 0.41
C SER A 61 1.91 -10.77 0.30
N VAL A 62 2.06 -9.79 -0.59
CA VAL A 62 3.31 -9.03 -0.73
C VAL A 62 3.03 -7.56 -0.46
N THR A 63 3.86 -6.93 0.35
CA THR A 63 3.84 -5.48 0.59
C THR A 63 5.17 -4.89 0.16
N ILE A 64 5.14 -3.98 -0.80
CA ILE A 64 6.32 -3.25 -1.26
C ILE A 64 6.32 -1.87 -0.62
N LYS A 65 7.38 -1.55 0.12
CA LYS A 65 7.53 -0.30 0.88
C LYS A 65 8.42 0.67 0.14
N ASN A 66 7.91 1.87 -0.12
CA ASN A 66 8.73 2.97 -0.61
C ASN A 66 9.82 3.30 0.44
N PRO A 67 11.09 3.58 0.06
CA PRO A 67 12.11 4.06 0.97
C PRO A 67 11.58 5.21 1.84
N LYS A 68 11.70 5.03 3.16
CA LYS A 68 11.08 5.88 4.19
C LYS A 68 11.56 7.35 4.23
N ASN A 69 12.46 7.79 3.36
CA ASN A 69 13.29 8.94 3.69
C ASN A 69 13.71 9.81 2.50
N VAL A 70 12.75 10.27 1.71
CA VAL A 70 13.06 11.31 0.71
C VAL A 70 12.01 12.40 0.76
N CYS A 71 12.15 13.31 1.72
CA CYS A 71 11.65 14.66 1.53
C CYS A 71 12.25 15.18 0.21
N GLU A 72 11.38 15.56 -0.72
CA GLU A 72 11.71 16.41 -1.87
C GLU A 72 12.92 15.96 -2.70
N ASN A 73 12.79 14.87 -3.47
CA ASN A 73 13.68 14.68 -4.63
C ASN A 73 12.87 14.46 -5.90
N THR A 74 13.28 15.18 -6.94
CA THR A 74 12.94 15.02 -8.36
C THR A 74 13.08 13.57 -8.87
N ASN A 75 13.75 12.70 -8.11
CA ASN A 75 13.99 11.30 -8.47
C ASN A 75 12.89 10.31 -8.03
N MET A 76 11.89 10.73 -7.24
CA MET A 76 10.83 9.81 -6.78
C MET A 76 9.97 9.26 -7.92
N VAL A 77 9.69 10.07 -8.94
CA VAL A 77 8.94 9.62 -10.11
C VAL A 77 9.70 8.53 -10.85
N ASN A 78 11.00 8.73 -11.10
CA ASN A 78 11.83 7.72 -11.77
C ASN A 78 11.90 6.41 -10.98
N ILE A 79 12.08 6.48 -9.66
CA ILE A 79 12.11 5.29 -8.78
C ILE A 79 10.76 4.57 -8.84
N LEU A 80 9.66 5.31 -8.85
CA LEU A 80 8.32 4.72 -8.96
C LEU A 80 8.09 4.08 -10.33
N GLU A 81 8.50 4.72 -11.42
CA GLU A 81 8.44 4.13 -12.77
C GLU A 81 9.28 2.85 -12.86
N GLU A 82 10.50 2.86 -12.32
CA GLU A 82 11.37 1.69 -12.26
C GLU A 82 10.77 0.57 -11.41
N LEU A 83 10.16 0.91 -10.27
CA LEU A 83 9.42 -0.02 -9.43
C LEU A 83 8.25 -0.65 -10.20
N LEU A 84 7.42 0.17 -10.86
CA LEU A 84 6.26 -0.30 -11.62
C LEU A 84 6.69 -1.23 -12.77
N ASN A 85 7.78 -0.91 -13.46
CA ASN A 85 8.36 -1.77 -14.50
C ASN A 85 8.91 -3.08 -13.91
N THR A 86 9.60 -3.00 -12.77
CA THR A 86 10.08 -4.16 -12.02
C THR A 86 8.94 -5.09 -11.62
N ILE A 87 7.83 -4.55 -11.10
CA ILE A 87 6.63 -5.32 -10.74
C ILE A 87 6.04 -5.98 -11.99
N ALA A 88 5.82 -5.21 -13.05
CA ALA A 88 5.17 -5.68 -14.26
C ALA A 88 5.94 -6.81 -14.98
N THR A 89 7.26 -6.86 -14.79
CA THR A 89 8.16 -7.85 -15.42
C THR A 89 8.64 -8.94 -14.46
N SER A 90 8.30 -8.88 -13.17
CA SER A 90 8.68 -9.91 -12.20
C SER A 90 7.77 -11.14 -12.31
N LYS A 91 8.35 -12.30 -12.62
CA LYS A 91 7.65 -13.59 -12.59
C LYS A 91 7.17 -13.95 -11.19
N PHE A 92 7.95 -13.57 -10.17
CA PHE A 92 7.59 -13.74 -8.78
C PHE A 92 6.30 -12.97 -8.43
N LEU A 93 6.20 -11.69 -8.80
CA LEU A 93 5.05 -10.84 -8.45
C LEU A 93 3.83 -11.05 -9.35
N THR A 94 4.04 -11.42 -10.61
CA THR A 94 2.95 -11.74 -11.56
C THR A 94 2.50 -13.21 -11.47
N GLY A 95 3.18 -14.01 -10.65
CA GLY A 95 2.89 -15.42 -10.42
C GLY A 95 1.56 -15.66 -9.71
N LYS A 96 1.10 -16.92 -9.70
CA LYS A 96 -0.20 -17.32 -9.15
C LYS A 96 -0.24 -17.40 -7.63
N ASN A 97 0.92 -17.40 -6.98
CA ASN A 97 1.03 -17.58 -5.54
C ASN A 97 0.90 -16.26 -4.76
N VAL A 98 0.89 -15.12 -5.45
CA VAL A 98 0.58 -13.83 -4.82
C VAL A 98 -0.93 -13.71 -4.64
N SER A 99 -1.43 -13.72 -3.41
CA SER A 99 -2.86 -13.50 -3.13
C SER A 99 -3.26 -12.03 -3.14
N GLU A 100 -2.33 -11.13 -2.81
CA GLU A 100 -2.53 -9.68 -2.76
C GLU A 100 -1.19 -8.97 -2.92
N LEU A 101 -1.18 -7.88 -3.67
CA LEU A 101 -0.05 -6.95 -3.75
C LEU A 101 -0.44 -5.61 -3.14
N THR A 102 0.29 -5.17 -2.13
CA THR A 102 0.15 -3.83 -1.54
C THR A 102 1.37 -2.98 -1.88
N LEU A 103 1.16 -1.77 -2.37
CA LEU A 103 2.19 -0.75 -2.56
C LEU A 103 2.02 0.34 -1.51
N GLU A 104 3.00 0.52 -0.63
CA GLU A 104 3.04 1.65 0.31
C GLU A 104 3.78 2.82 -0.34
N LEU A 105 3.05 3.82 -0.82
CA LEU A 105 3.56 4.99 -1.51
C LEU A 105 3.48 6.22 -0.60
N ASN A 106 4.48 7.09 -0.70
CA ASN A 106 4.55 8.29 0.13
C ASN A 106 5.10 9.44 -0.71
N GLY A 107 4.56 10.65 -0.58
CA GLY A 107 5.16 11.85 -1.17
C GLY A 107 4.98 12.01 -2.68
N ILE A 108 3.86 11.55 -3.24
CA ILE A 108 3.61 11.59 -4.70
C ILE A 108 2.59 12.68 -5.05
N TYR A 109 3.04 13.70 -5.77
CA TYR A 109 2.23 14.89 -6.08
C TYR A 109 1.93 15.08 -7.58
N THR A 110 2.26 14.09 -8.42
CA THR A 110 2.04 14.11 -9.88
C THR A 110 1.26 12.88 -10.31
N GLU A 111 0.65 12.91 -11.50
CA GLU A 111 0.07 11.73 -12.13
C GLU A 111 1.12 10.63 -12.33
N VAL A 112 0.70 9.37 -12.16
CA VAL A 112 1.53 8.20 -12.39
C VAL A 112 0.74 7.15 -13.16
N ASN A 113 1.28 6.69 -14.28
CA ASN A 113 0.65 5.64 -15.07
C ASN A 113 0.92 4.25 -14.47
N MET A 114 -0.04 3.72 -13.72
CA MET A 114 0.03 2.36 -13.14
C MET A 114 -0.67 1.29 -13.99
N SER A 115 -0.98 1.58 -15.27
CA SER A 115 -1.70 0.62 -16.14
C SER A 115 -0.92 -0.67 -16.41
N CYS A 116 0.41 -0.65 -16.30
CA CYS A 116 1.26 -1.84 -16.42
C CYS A 116 0.94 -2.90 -15.37
N LEU A 117 0.36 -2.53 -14.23
CA LEU A 117 0.00 -3.45 -13.16
C LEU A 117 -1.17 -4.38 -13.50
N LYS A 118 -1.84 -4.20 -14.64
CA LYS A 118 -2.84 -5.16 -15.15
C LYS A 118 -2.25 -6.57 -15.40
N SER A 119 -0.92 -6.69 -15.51
CA SER A 119 -0.25 -7.99 -15.67
C SER A 119 -0.16 -8.78 -14.36
N VAL A 120 -0.40 -8.16 -13.20
CA VAL A 120 -0.37 -8.83 -11.90
C VAL A 120 -1.67 -9.61 -11.71
N ASN A 121 -1.55 -10.92 -11.46
CA ASN A 121 -2.69 -11.83 -11.31
C ASN A 121 -3.33 -11.81 -9.91
N ALA A 122 -3.12 -10.74 -9.16
CA ALA A 122 -3.58 -10.58 -7.79
C ALA A 122 -4.31 -9.23 -7.62
N PRO A 123 -5.27 -9.13 -6.69
CA PRO A 123 -5.78 -7.85 -6.23
C PRO A 123 -4.63 -6.91 -5.80
N ILE A 124 -4.75 -5.64 -6.17
CA ILE A 124 -3.75 -4.63 -5.88
C ILE A 124 -4.35 -3.55 -5.00
N THR A 125 -3.63 -3.23 -3.94
CA THR A 125 -3.94 -2.13 -3.03
C THR A 125 -2.79 -1.13 -3.04
N VAL A 126 -3.08 0.16 -3.22
CA VAL A 126 -2.13 1.25 -2.99
C VAL A 126 -2.48 1.90 -1.67
N SER A 127 -1.55 1.87 -0.72
CA SER A 127 -1.63 2.62 0.53
C SER A 127 -0.78 3.86 0.40
N CYS A 128 -1.39 5.04 0.43
CA CYS A 128 -0.69 6.30 0.16
C CYS A 128 -0.71 7.26 1.35
N THR A 129 0.42 7.93 1.59
CA THR A 129 0.57 9.09 2.49
C THR A 129 1.15 10.27 1.71
N ARG A 130 0.88 11.52 2.14
CA ARG A 130 1.44 12.75 1.52
C ARG A 130 1.34 12.75 0.00
N PHE A 131 0.15 12.94 -0.52
CA PHE A 131 -0.13 12.84 -1.96
C PHE A 131 -0.96 14.00 -2.48
N SER A 132 -0.96 14.23 -3.80
CA SER A 132 -1.91 15.12 -4.45
C SER A 132 -3.21 14.38 -4.83
N LEU A 133 -4.30 15.13 -4.98
CA LEU A 133 -5.55 14.59 -5.53
C LEU A 133 -5.35 14.11 -6.98
N GLU A 134 -4.54 14.83 -7.76
CA GLU A 134 -4.16 14.47 -9.13
C GLU A 134 -3.54 13.06 -9.18
N PHE A 135 -2.60 12.77 -8.28
CA PHE A 135 -2.04 11.43 -8.13
C PHE A 135 -3.13 10.39 -7.85
N LEU A 136 -4.01 10.62 -6.86
CA LEU A 136 -5.09 9.68 -6.54
C LEU A 136 -5.98 9.39 -7.75
N THR A 137 -6.36 10.44 -8.50
CA THR A 137 -7.21 10.30 -9.68
C THR A 137 -6.53 9.59 -10.85
N SER A 138 -5.19 9.59 -10.90
CA SER A 138 -4.41 8.87 -11.92
C SER A 138 -4.34 7.35 -11.68
N ILE A 139 -4.62 6.89 -10.45
CA ILE A 139 -4.58 5.46 -10.11
C ILE A 139 -5.74 4.73 -10.81
N PRO A 140 -5.47 3.69 -11.62
CA PRO A 140 -6.48 2.93 -12.33
C PRO A 140 -7.56 2.33 -11.41
N SER A 141 -8.81 2.33 -11.87
CA SER A 141 -9.99 1.92 -11.08
C SER A 141 -10.00 0.46 -10.61
N PHE A 142 -9.17 -0.42 -11.21
CA PHE A 142 -9.02 -1.81 -10.76
C PHE A 142 -8.12 -1.95 -9.53
N ILE A 143 -7.41 -0.89 -9.14
CA ILE A 143 -6.54 -0.84 -7.97
C ILE A 143 -7.32 -0.18 -6.82
N LYS A 144 -7.38 -0.85 -5.67
CA LYS A 144 -7.97 -0.28 -4.45
C LYS A 144 -7.00 0.72 -3.83
N ILE A 145 -7.53 1.80 -3.25
CA ILE A 145 -6.73 2.84 -2.60
C ILE A 145 -7.07 2.89 -1.11
N ARG A 146 -6.04 2.92 -0.27
CA ARG A 146 -6.09 3.30 1.14
C ARG A 146 -5.38 4.65 1.30
N ALA A 147 -6.17 5.69 1.52
CA ALA A 147 -5.68 7.05 1.65
C ALA A 147 -5.38 7.36 3.12
N ASN A 148 -4.13 7.60 3.47
CA ASN A 148 -3.75 8.10 4.80
C ASN A 148 -3.43 9.59 4.70
N ILE A 149 -4.33 10.37 5.25
CA ILE A 149 -4.41 11.81 5.19
C ILE A 149 -3.79 12.36 6.46
N ASP A 150 -2.72 13.14 6.28
CA ASP A 150 -2.12 13.94 7.35
C ASP A 150 -2.59 15.40 7.27
N GLU A 151 -2.05 16.26 8.12
CA GLU A 151 -2.41 17.68 8.25
C GLU A 151 -2.33 18.49 6.94
N CYS A 152 -1.65 17.98 5.90
CA CYS A 152 -1.45 18.69 4.65
C CYS A 152 -2.66 18.68 3.70
N LEU A 153 -3.65 17.82 3.92
CA LEU A 153 -4.80 17.66 3.03
C LEU A 153 -6.10 18.13 3.70
N SER A 154 -6.80 19.05 3.04
CA SER A 154 -8.11 19.54 3.51
C SER A 154 -9.17 18.44 3.44
N ILE A 155 -9.98 18.34 4.49
CA ILE A 155 -11.13 17.43 4.58
C ILE A 155 -12.17 17.70 3.47
N GLU A 156 -12.21 18.92 2.94
CA GLU A 156 -13.08 19.29 1.83
C GLU A 156 -12.82 18.46 0.56
N LEU A 157 -11.63 17.86 0.44
CA LEU A 157 -11.23 17.05 -0.72
C LEU A 157 -11.84 15.64 -0.72
N PHE A 158 -12.48 15.22 0.37
CA PHE A 158 -13.01 13.85 0.50
C PHE A 158 -14.05 13.53 -0.57
N ASN A 159 -14.89 14.52 -0.92
CA ASN A 159 -15.89 14.37 -1.98
C ASN A 159 -15.28 14.24 -3.38
N ALA A 160 -14.02 14.66 -3.55
CA ALA A 160 -13.31 14.56 -4.82
C ALA A 160 -12.53 13.25 -4.96
N PHE A 161 -12.52 12.39 -3.93
CA PHE A 161 -11.80 11.13 -4.00
C PHE A 161 -12.40 10.19 -5.05
N PRO A 162 -11.55 9.50 -5.83
CA PRO A 162 -12.01 8.59 -6.84
C PRO A 162 -12.65 7.35 -6.20
N LYS A 163 -13.59 6.71 -6.92
CA LYS A 163 -14.44 5.62 -6.39
C LYS A 163 -13.69 4.39 -5.89
N ASN A 164 -12.42 4.23 -6.27
CA ASN A 164 -11.56 3.15 -5.84
C ASN A 164 -10.84 3.45 -4.51
N VAL A 165 -11.07 4.62 -3.88
CA VAL A 165 -10.70 4.88 -2.48
C VAL A 165 -11.66 4.15 -1.54
N VAL A 166 -11.17 3.06 -0.95
CA VAL A 166 -11.99 2.18 -0.10
C VAL A 166 -11.71 2.34 1.38
N HIS A 167 -10.58 2.95 1.74
CA HIS A 167 -10.21 3.22 3.11
C HIS A 167 -9.64 4.63 3.25
N ILE A 168 -10.07 5.33 4.29
CA ILE A 168 -9.53 6.63 4.67
C ILE A 168 -9.01 6.55 6.10
N SER A 169 -7.74 6.87 6.30
CA SER A 169 -7.17 7.14 7.61
C SER A 169 -6.90 8.64 7.71
N TYR A 170 -7.31 9.28 8.79
CA TYR A 170 -7.06 10.70 9.05
C TYR A 170 -6.39 10.86 10.41
N ASN A 171 -5.14 11.31 10.41
CA ASN A 171 -4.33 11.40 11.62
C ASN A 171 -4.07 12.87 12.00
N LYS A 172 -4.42 13.23 13.24
CA LYS A 172 -4.04 14.47 13.93
C LYS A 172 -4.49 15.76 13.25
N GLY A 173 -5.74 15.82 12.84
CA GLY A 173 -6.39 17.10 12.51
C GLY A 173 -7.32 17.58 13.61
N ASN A 174 -7.46 18.90 13.72
CA ASN A 174 -8.69 19.48 14.25
C ASN A 174 -9.69 19.48 13.11
N LEU A 175 -10.88 18.93 13.36
CA LEU A 175 -12.00 19.23 12.50
C LEU A 175 -12.33 20.72 12.70
N HIS A 176 -12.62 21.40 11.60
CA HIS A 176 -13.05 22.80 11.58
C HIS A 176 -14.31 22.97 10.72
N ALA A 177 -14.84 21.87 10.20
CA ALA A 177 -15.96 21.80 9.30
C ALA A 177 -16.66 20.45 9.41
N ASN A 178 -17.93 20.41 9.00
CA ASN A 178 -18.67 19.17 8.86
C ASN A 178 -18.01 18.27 7.82
N MET A 179 -17.86 17.00 8.18
CA MET A 179 -17.18 16.01 7.38
C MET A 179 -18.18 14.95 6.95
N THR A 180 -18.25 14.67 5.65
CA THR A 180 -19.08 13.60 5.08
C THR A 180 -18.20 12.59 4.39
N ILE A 181 -18.29 11.33 4.82
CA ILE A 181 -17.57 10.23 4.19
C ILE A 181 -18.30 9.80 2.91
N PRO A 182 -17.62 9.70 1.77
CA PRO A 182 -18.25 9.24 0.53
C PRO A 182 -18.82 7.83 0.62
N ASP A 183 -19.89 7.55 -0.13
CA ASP A 183 -20.57 6.25 -0.13
C ASP A 183 -19.72 5.07 -0.60
N HIS A 184 -18.65 5.30 -1.34
CA HIS A 184 -17.80 4.23 -1.85
C HIS A 184 -16.70 3.80 -0.86
N VAL A 185 -16.53 4.53 0.24
CA VAL A 185 -15.53 4.25 1.27
C VAL A 185 -16.05 3.14 2.20
N GLU A 186 -15.32 2.04 2.28
CA GLU A 186 -15.69 0.84 3.03
C GLU A 186 -15.33 0.96 4.53
N SER A 187 -14.28 1.72 4.86
CA SER A 187 -13.79 1.86 6.24
C SER A 187 -13.07 3.18 6.46
N VAL A 188 -13.17 3.71 7.68
CA VAL A 188 -12.53 4.96 8.09
C VAL A 188 -11.85 4.79 9.45
N HIS A 189 -10.64 5.34 9.58
CA HIS A 189 -9.89 5.46 10.84
C HIS A 189 -9.64 6.95 11.10
N ILE A 190 -10.03 7.48 12.24
CA ILE A 190 -9.87 8.92 12.53
C ILE A 190 -9.27 9.13 13.91
N GLU A 191 -8.04 9.63 13.95
CA GLU A 191 -7.38 10.08 15.18
C GLU A 191 -7.48 11.60 15.27
N LEU A 192 -8.39 12.09 16.13
CA LEU A 192 -8.70 13.52 16.25
C LEU A 192 -7.96 14.18 17.41
N GLY A 193 -7.41 15.36 17.14
CA GLY A 193 -6.77 16.20 18.17
C GLY A 193 -7.77 17.02 19.00
N GLY A 194 -8.97 17.25 18.45
CA GLY A 194 -10.06 18.00 19.08
C GLY A 194 -11.27 18.13 18.14
N TRP A 195 -12.43 18.40 18.73
CA TRP A 195 -13.68 18.70 18.02
C TRP A 195 -14.15 20.09 18.44
N GLY A 196 -14.54 20.91 17.47
CA GLY A 196 -15.37 22.07 17.71
C GLY A 196 -16.78 21.67 18.14
N PRO A 197 -17.49 22.51 18.90
CA PRO A 197 -18.77 22.18 19.52
C PRO A 197 -19.91 21.95 18.50
N ASP A 198 -19.78 22.44 17.27
CA ASP A 198 -20.82 22.41 16.24
C ASP A 198 -20.43 21.53 15.03
N GLU A 199 -19.37 20.74 15.16
CA GLU A 199 -18.84 19.92 14.07
C GLU A 199 -19.44 18.52 14.07
N THR A 200 -19.78 18.04 12.87
CA THR A 200 -20.39 16.72 12.68
C THR A 200 -19.60 15.87 11.70
N LEU A 201 -19.47 14.58 12.03
CA LEU A 201 -18.98 13.54 11.14
C LEU A 201 -20.15 12.67 10.69
N THR A 202 -20.44 12.69 9.39
CA THR A 202 -21.46 11.84 8.78
C THR A 202 -20.78 10.67 8.07
N LEU A 203 -21.07 9.45 8.55
CA LEU A 203 -20.64 8.22 7.90
C LEU A 203 -21.66 7.78 6.85
N SER A 204 -21.16 7.31 5.71
CA SER A 204 -22.03 6.66 4.72
C SER A 204 -22.51 5.30 5.22
N GLN A 205 -23.62 4.83 4.66
CA GLN A 205 -24.19 3.50 5.00
C GLN A 205 -23.24 2.34 4.68
N ASN A 206 -22.29 2.56 3.76
CA ASN A 206 -21.33 1.55 3.33
C ASN A 206 -20.07 1.51 4.22
N CYS A 207 -19.88 2.49 5.12
CA CYS A 207 -18.80 2.48 6.08
C CYS A 207 -19.06 1.42 7.15
N LYS A 208 -18.39 0.27 7.03
CA LYS A 208 -18.60 -0.90 7.90
C LYS A 208 -17.86 -0.80 9.22
N THR A 209 -16.82 0.03 9.27
CA THR A 209 -15.97 0.14 10.44
C THR A 209 -15.47 1.56 10.63
N LEU A 210 -15.62 2.05 11.85
CA LEU A 210 -15.04 3.29 12.36
C LEU A 210 -14.09 2.91 13.50
N TYR A 211 -12.84 3.36 13.40
CA TYR A 211 -11.82 3.23 14.43
C TYR A 211 -11.36 4.61 14.89
#